data_AF-A0A2S9YZD5-F1
#
_entry.id   AF-A0A2S9YZD5-F1
#
_cell.length_a   1.000
_cell.length_b   1.000
_cell.length_c   1.000
_cell.angle_alpha   90.00
_cell.angle_beta   90.00
_cell.angle_gamma   90.00
#
_symmetry.space_group_name_H-M   'P 1'
#
loop_
_entity.id
_entity.type
_entity.pdbx_description
1 polymer ?
#
loop_
_entity_poly.entity_id
_entity_poly.type
_entity_poly.pdbx_seq_one_letter_code
_entity_poly.pdbx_strand_id
1 'polypeptide(L)'
;MEAMTHVFRPMTTHDTTLREEAITRNLQEHSLPLDEAVARSLTHFVPQRGDAGMVATAADNPENVVGCAWVTFQRGNTMPDLVTFVADGHQNLGIGTGLIEHLVAHAENAGWAGLILPVEDHHPARRVYARLGFESRAEEEDMVRYLHPPLRRVAVYCGSAAGARAEYVDAAEELGAQLAARGIELVYGGGNVGLMGALGSAVVDHGGVAIGVMPTQLVDKEMAHPRLSTLEVVDTMAARKQRMEDLADCFVVLPGGVGTLEELFQAFTGQQLAGHNNPIAFLNVEGFYNPLVACLARMAEEGFIQDKYIDALIVADSVDDLFEQLDTWRAPGPKWGDA
;
A
#
# COMPACT_ATOMS: atom_id res chain seq x y z
N MET A 1 -38.39 23.51 -0.15
CA MET A 1 -37.06 23.70 0.46
C MET A 1 -36.07 23.68 -0.68
N GLU A 2 -35.56 24.84 -1.07
CA GLU A 2 -34.46 24.91 -2.04
C GLU A 2 -33.28 24.15 -1.47
N ALA A 3 -32.72 23.22 -2.25
CA ALA A 3 -31.47 22.58 -1.87
C ALA A 3 -30.42 23.69 -1.80
N MET A 4 -29.84 23.95 -0.62
CA MET A 4 -28.69 24.83 -0.52
C MET A 4 -27.56 24.20 -1.32
N THR A 5 -27.35 24.72 -2.53
CA THR A 5 -26.26 24.33 -3.40
C THR A 5 -24.95 24.89 -2.84
N HIS A 6 -23.95 24.03 -2.73
CA HIS A 6 -22.59 24.39 -2.35
C HIS A 6 -21.66 24.09 -3.51
N VAL A 7 -20.52 24.76 -3.54
CA VAL A 7 -19.48 24.59 -4.57
C VAL A 7 -18.17 24.25 -3.87
N PHE A 8 -17.39 23.36 -4.48
CA PHE A 8 -16.07 22.97 -3.99
C PHE A 8 -14.98 23.70 -4.78
N ARG A 9 -13.99 24.25 -4.07
CA ARG A 9 -12.77 24.80 -4.66
C ARG A 9 -11.52 24.23 -3.98
N PRO A 10 -10.40 24.07 -4.69
CA PRO A 10 -9.15 23.70 -4.05
C PRO A 10 -8.76 24.65 -2.93
N MET A 11 -8.23 24.10 -1.84
CA MET A 11 -7.60 24.87 -0.78
C MET A 11 -6.24 25.40 -1.24
N THR A 12 -5.85 26.57 -0.76
CA THR A 12 -4.59 27.22 -1.09
C THR A 12 -3.78 27.55 0.18
N THR A 13 -2.52 27.94 -0.01
CA THR A 13 -1.67 28.45 1.07
C THR A 13 -2.23 29.72 1.72
N HIS A 14 -3.15 30.44 1.06
CA HIS A 14 -3.79 31.64 1.60
C HIS A 14 -4.95 31.34 2.56
N ASP A 15 -5.46 30.10 2.59
CA ASP A 15 -6.58 29.69 3.46
C ASP A 15 -6.15 29.42 4.93
N THR A 16 -5.12 30.12 5.43
CA THR A 16 -4.55 29.87 6.77
C THR A 16 -5.54 30.18 7.89
N THR A 17 -6.21 31.34 7.84
CA THR A 17 -7.22 31.71 8.84
C THR A 17 -8.35 30.68 8.90
N LEU A 18 -8.77 30.16 7.74
CA LEU A 18 -9.78 29.11 7.65
C LEU A 18 -9.33 27.82 8.37
N ARG A 19 -8.09 27.38 8.16
CA ARG A 19 -7.54 26.20 8.84
C ARG A 19 -7.41 26.43 10.35
N GLU A 20 -6.93 27.59 10.77
CA GLU A 20 -6.81 27.96 12.20
C GLU A 20 -8.17 27.97 12.91
N GLU A 21 -9.20 28.54 12.28
CA GLU A 21 -10.56 28.53 12.80
C GLU A 21 -11.12 27.11 12.89
N ALA A 22 -10.93 26.29 11.85
CA ALA A 22 -11.39 24.90 11.83
C ALA A 22 -10.76 24.07 12.97
N ILE A 23 -9.44 24.15 13.14
CA ILE A 23 -8.73 23.44 14.23
C ILE A 23 -9.17 23.95 15.61
N THR A 24 -9.29 25.27 15.77
CA THR A 24 -9.73 25.86 17.05
C THR A 24 -11.11 25.35 17.44
N ARG A 25 -12.05 25.28 16.49
CA ARG A 25 -13.40 24.77 16.75
C ARG A 25 -13.43 23.28 17.05
N ASN A 26 -12.72 22.46 16.27
CA ASN A 26 -12.62 21.02 16.54
C ASN A 26 -12.07 20.76 17.96
N LEU A 27 -11.02 21.48 18.38
CA LEU A 27 -10.45 21.35 19.73
C LEU A 27 -11.41 21.81 20.83
N GLN A 28 -12.17 22.90 20.60
CA GLN A 28 -13.18 23.39 21.54
C GLN A 28 -14.34 22.41 21.72
N GLU A 29 -14.79 21.76 20.64
CA GLU A 29 -15.86 20.75 20.69
C GLU A 29 -15.45 19.50 21.49
N HIS A 30 -14.15 19.18 21.54
CA HIS A 30 -13.64 17.98 22.20
C HIS A 30 -13.02 18.20 23.59
N SER A 31 -13.05 19.43 24.12
CA SER A 31 -12.49 19.77 25.46
C SER A 31 -11.03 19.32 25.66
N LEU A 32 -10.26 19.18 24.58
CA LEU A 32 -8.85 18.81 24.62
C LEU A 32 -8.01 20.05 24.96
N PRO A 33 -7.00 19.95 25.85
CA PRO A 33 -6.09 21.04 26.09
C PRO A 33 -5.35 21.38 24.78
N LEU A 34 -5.32 22.67 24.44
CA LEU A 34 -4.59 23.21 23.29
C LEU A 34 -3.09 22.91 23.45
N ASP A 35 -2.61 21.79 22.92
CA ASP A 35 -1.21 21.68 22.57
C ASP A 35 -0.98 22.55 21.33
N GLU A 36 -0.41 23.74 21.58
CA GLU A 36 -0.11 24.73 20.55
C GLU A 36 0.82 24.17 19.46
N ALA A 37 1.63 23.14 19.77
CA ALA A 37 2.47 22.47 18.79
C ALA A 37 1.66 21.57 17.85
N VAL A 38 0.66 20.84 18.36
CA VAL A 38 -0.25 19.98 17.57
C VAL A 38 -1.18 20.84 16.72
N ALA A 39 -1.71 21.93 17.27
CA ALA A 39 -2.52 22.87 16.49
C ALA A 39 -1.72 23.47 15.31
N ARG A 40 -0.45 23.84 15.54
CA ARG A 40 0.44 24.36 14.48
C ARG A 40 0.82 23.31 13.44
N SER A 41 0.99 22.04 13.81
CA SER A 41 1.32 20.99 12.85
C SER A 41 0.15 20.68 11.90
N LEU A 42 -1.08 20.85 12.37
CA LEU A 42 -2.30 20.61 11.58
C LEU A 42 -2.71 21.79 10.70
N THR A 43 -2.32 23.04 11.03
CA THR A 43 -2.66 24.23 10.22
C THR A 43 -1.65 24.54 9.11
N HIS A 44 -0.43 24.00 9.21
CA HIS A 44 0.59 24.10 8.17
C HIS A 44 0.16 23.34 6.91
N PHE A 45 0.04 24.08 5.80
CA PHE A 45 -0.34 23.55 4.48
C PHE A 45 0.79 23.81 3.48
N VAL A 46 1.48 22.74 3.10
CA VAL A 46 2.68 22.76 2.25
C VAL A 46 2.41 21.90 1.02
N PRO A 47 1.88 22.47 -0.09
CA PRO A 47 1.57 21.72 -1.30
C PRO A 47 2.76 20.94 -1.87
N GLN A 48 3.98 21.47 -1.72
CA GLN A 48 5.21 20.81 -2.19
C GLN A 48 5.52 19.51 -1.44
N ARG A 49 4.96 19.33 -0.24
CA ARG A 49 5.04 18.10 0.55
C ARG A 49 4.01 17.05 0.09
N GLY A 50 3.02 17.46 -0.71
CA GLY A 50 1.88 16.64 -1.11
C GLY A 50 0.58 16.99 -0.39
N ASP A 51 0.57 18.00 0.50
CA ASP A 51 -0.66 18.43 1.17
C ASP A 51 -1.71 18.89 0.13
N ALA A 52 -2.94 18.44 0.31
CA ALA A 52 -4.08 18.80 -0.54
C ALA A 52 -5.30 19.14 0.32
N GLY A 53 -6.19 19.98 -0.21
CA GLY A 53 -7.35 20.44 0.52
C GLY A 53 -8.48 20.89 -0.40
N MET A 54 -9.69 20.88 0.15
CA MET A 54 -10.91 21.33 -0.51
C MET A 54 -11.67 22.26 0.44
N VAL A 55 -12.28 23.31 -0.13
CA VAL A 55 -13.12 24.26 0.58
C VAL A 55 -14.50 24.23 -0.05
N ALA A 56 -15.53 24.10 0.77
CA ALA A 56 -16.92 24.21 0.37
C ALA A 56 -17.44 25.62 0.66
N THR A 57 -18.03 26.27 -0.33
CA THR A 57 -18.62 27.61 -0.21
C THR A 57 -20.10 27.57 -0.58
N ALA A 58 -20.88 28.54 -0.09
CA ALA A 58 -22.25 28.72 -0.56
C ALA A 58 -22.25 29.06 -2.06
N ALA A 59 -23.16 28.49 -2.85
CA ALA A 59 -23.16 28.68 -4.31
C ALA A 59 -23.43 30.12 -4.74
N ASP A 60 -24.16 30.88 -3.93
CA ASP A 60 -24.49 32.29 -4.14
C ASP A 60 -23.42 33.26 -3.61
N ASN A 61 -22.48 32.76 -2.78
CA ASN A 61 -21.41 33.58 -2.20
C ASN A 61 -20.11 32.74 -1.98
N PRO A 62 -19.12 32.85 -2.89
CA PRO A 62 -17.83 32.16 -2.76
C PRO A 62 -17.00 32.56 -1.54
N GLU A 63 -17.27 33.72 -0.93
CA GLU A 63 -16.60 34.16 0.30
C GLU A 63 -17.22 33.52 1.54
N ASN A 64 -18.44 32.98 1.43
CA ASN A 64 -19.12 32.29 2.52
C ASN A 64 -18.69 30.82 2.56
N VAL A 65 -17.63 30.54 3.33
CA VAL A 65 -17.13 29.18 3.56
C VAL A 65 -18.07 28.43 4.50
N VAL A 66 -18.56 27.29 4.04
CA VAL A 66 -19.51 26.41 4.78
C VAL A 66 -18.87 25.10 5.23
N GLY A 67 -17.64 24.82 4.79
CA GLY A 67 -16.84 23.69 5.26
C GLY A 67 -15.48 23.63 4.57
N CYS A 68 -14.56 22.85 5.12
CA CYS A 68 -13.27 22.56 4.52
C CYS A 68 -12.74 21.21 4.97
N ALA A 69 -11.86 20.63 4.17
CA ALA A 69 -11.06 19.49 4.55
C ALA A 69 -9.68 19.61 3.92
N TRP A 70 -8.66 19.10 4.60
CA TRP A 70 -7.32 19.03 4.05
C TRP A 70 -6.54 17.89 4.67
N VAL A 71 -5.43 17.53 4.04
CA VAL A 71 -4.50 16.54 4.55
C VAL A 71 -3.15 17.18 4.85
N THR A 72 -2.44 16.64 5.84
CA THR A 72 -1.07 17.06 6.19
C THR A 72 -0.19 15.84 6.37
N PHE A 73 0.95 15.80 5.66
CA PHE A 73 1.93 14.73 5.86
C PHE A 73 2.79 15.01 7.09
N GLN A 74 2.66 14.17 8.11
CA GLN A 74 3.58 14.21 9.26
C GLN A 74 4.92 13.57 8.90
N ARG A 75 5.98 14.01 9.59
CA ARG A 75 7.34 13.59 9.29
C ARG A 75 7.48 12.07 9.55
N GLY A 76 7.81 11.31 8.50
CA GLY A 76 7.99 9.86 8.58
C GLY A 76 6.72 9.04 8.37
N ASN A 77 5.58 9.67 8.07
CA ASN A 77 4.33 8.98 7.79
C ASN A 77 4.11 8.86 6.27
N THR A 78 3.71 7.68 5.80
CA THR A 78 3.38 7.42 4.38
C THR A 78 1.93 7.73 4.03
N MET A 79 1.08 7.90 5.05
CA MET A 79 -0.30 8.35 4.93
C MET A 79 -0.47 9.70 5.62
N PRO A 80 -1.16 10.68 5.01
CA PRO A 80 -1.37 11.97 5.63
C PRO A 80 -2.60 11.97 6.55
N ASP A 81 -2.58 12.87 7.54
CA ASP A 81 -3.71 13.07 8.46
C ASP A 81 -4.74 13.99 7.81
N LEU A 82 -5.96 13.49 7.71
CA LEU A 82 -7.13 14.18 7.21
C LEU A 82 -7.79 14.98 8.33
N VAL A 83 -7.96 16.27 8.09
CA VAL A 83 -8.75 17.17 8.92
C VAL A 83 -10.00 17.56 8.16
N THR A 84 -11.15 17.56 8.84
CA THR A 84 -12.42 17.99 8.27
C THR A 84 -13.14 18.95 9.21
N PHE A 85 -13.86 19.91 8.63
CA PHE A 85 -14.68 20.87 9.35
C PHE A 85 -15.91 21.25 8.49
N VAL A 86 -17.08 21.33 9.12
CA VAL A 86 -18.32 21.80 8.50
C VAL A 86 -18.97 22.81 9.44
N ALA A 87 -19.31 23.98 8.91
CA ALA A 87 -19.87 25.07 9.71
C ALA A 87 -21.23 24.68 10.32
N ASP A 88 -21.52 25.26 11.48
CA ASP A 88 -22.82 25.13 12.14
C ASP A 88 -23.96 25.54 11.19
N GLY A 89 -25.08 24.82 11.27
CA GLY A 89 -26.22 25.00 10.36
C GLY A 89 -26.04 24.39 8.96
N HIS A 90 -24.84 23.90 8.62
CA HIS A 90 -24.55 23.22 7.35
C HIS A 90 -24.22 21.73 7.52
N GLN A 91 -24.26 21.23 8.77
CA GLN A 91 -24.12 19.81 9.10
C GLN A 91 -25.31 19.00 8.56
N ASN A 92 -25.07 17.71 8.27
CA ASN A 92 -26.06 16.78 7.70
C ASN A 92 -26.55 17.12 6.28
N LEU A 93 -25.91 18.07 5.58
CA LEU A 93 -26.20 18.42 4.18
C LEU A 93 -25.32 17.69 3.15
N GLY A 94 -24.51 16.71 3.60
CA GLY A 94 -23.58 15.96 2.73
C GLY A 94 -22.27 16.68 2.40
N ILE A 95 -22.07 17.92 2.87
CA ILE A 95 -20.86 18.71 2.59
C ILE A 95 -19.59 18.00 3.07
N GLY A 96 -19.59 17.48 4.31
CA GLY A 96 -18.45 16.74 4.85
C GLY A 96 -18.11 15.49 4.04
N THR A 97 -19.14 14.75 3.59
CA THR A 97 -18.96 13.61 2.69
C THR A 97 -18.33 14.04 1.37
N GLY A 98 -18.87 15.07 0.71
CA GLY A 98 -18.32 15.55 -0.56
C GLY A 98 -16.88 16.06 -0.45
N LEU A 99 -16.52 16.74 0.64
CA LEU A 99 -15.14 17.16 0.91
C LEU A 99 -14.18 15.95 1.00
N ILE A 100 -14.58 14.90 1.71
CA ILE A 100 -13.78 13.68 1.86
C ILE A 100 -13.69 12.93 0.54
N GLU A 101 -14.79 12.79 -0.20
CA GLU A 101 -14.79 12.14 -1.51
C GLU A 101 -13.86 12.84 -2.50
N HIS A 102 -13.82 14.17 -2.50
CA HIS A 102 -12.85 14.93 -3.30
C HIS A 102 -11.39 14.64 -2.90
N LEU A 103 -11.10 14.55 -1.61
CA LEU A 103 -9.75 14.24 -1.12
C LEU A 103 -9.35 12.80 -1.37
N VAL A 104 -10.29 11.86 -1.25
CA VAL A 104 -10.09 10.46 -1.63
C VAL A 104 -9.79 10.36 -3.12
N ALA A 105 -10.58 10.99 -3.98
CA ALA A 105 -10.31 10.97 -5.42
C ALA A 105 -8.95 11.61 -5.76
N HIS A 106 -8.58 12.69 -5.07
CA HIS A 106 -7.24 13.28 -5.19
C HIS A 106 -6.16 12.28 -4.75
N ALA A 107 -6.35 11.66 -3.60
CA ALA A 107 -5.42 10.70 -3.01
C ALA A 107 -5.28 9.44 -3.87
N GLU A 108 -6.34 8.96 -4.52
CA GLU A 108 -6.32 7.88 -5.50
C GLU A 108 -5.51 8.29 -6.75
N ASN A 109 -5.73 9.51 -7.26
CA ASN A 109 -4.98 10.04 -8.41
C ASN A 109 -3.50 10.30 -8.09
N ALA A 110 -3.18 10.67 -6.86
CA ALA A 110 -1.80 10.78 -6.35
C ALA A 110 -1.24 9.40 -5.91
N GLY A 111 -2.11 8.40 -5.78
CA GLY A 111 -1.94 7.06 -5.21
C GLY A 111 -1.31 6.99 -3.82
N TRP A 112 -1.82 7.77 -2.89
CA TRP A 112 -1.43 7.58 -1.50
C TRP A 112 -1.84 6.19 -1.02
N ALA A 113 -1.07 5.60 -0.10
CA ALA A 113 -1.40 4.30 0.49
C ALA A 113 -2.76 4.34 1.21
N GLY A 114 -3.11 5.49 1.79
CA GLY A 114 -4.35 5.70 2.52
C GLY A 114 -4.47 7.11 3.05
N LEU A 115 -5.53 7.33 3.83
CA LEU A 115 -5.80 8.54 4.60
C LEU A 115 -6.02 8.16 6.05
N ILE A 116 -5.35 8.84 6.98
CA ILE A 116 -5.59 8.70 8.42
C ILE A 116 -6.59 9.78 8.81
N LEU A 117 -7.60 9.42 9.59
CA LEU A 117 -8.58 10.34 10.14
C LEU A 117 -8.51 10.24 11.66
N PRO A 118 -7.88 11.21 12.34
CA PRO A 118 -7.84 11.24 13.78
C PRO A 118 -9.23 11.51 14.35
N VAL A 119 -9.85 10.54 15.01
CA VAL A 119 -11.23 10.66 15.51
C VAL A 119 -11.52 9.68 16.65
N GLU A 120 -11.66 10.21 17.87
CA GLU A 120 -11.85 9.43 19.10
C GLU A 120 -12.92 8.32 18.98
N ASP A 121 -12.69 7.17 19.63
CA ASP A 121 -13.51 5.94 19.54
C ASP A 121 -15.02 6.11 19.73
N HIS A 122 -15.42 7.06 20.55
CA HIS A 122 -16.81 7.31 20.90
C HIS A 122 -17.46 8.41 20.03
N HIS A 123 -16.74 8.98 19.07
CA HIS A 123 -17.23 10.09 18.26
C HIS A 123 -18.35 9.63 17.30
N PRO A 124 -19.52 10.31 17.28
CA PRO A 124 -20.68 9.86 16.50
C PRO A 124 -20.44 9.86 14.98
N ALA A 125 -19.50 10.66 14.48
CA ALA A 125 -19.17 10.72 13.06
C ALA A 125 -18.42 9.47 12.55
N ARG A 126 -17.86 8.61 13.43
CA ARG A 126 -17.21 7.34 13.00
C ARG A 126 -18.14 6.45 12.16
N ARG A 127 -19.45 6.50 12.42
CA ARG A 127 -20.45 5.80 11.60
C ARG A 127 -20.56 6.33 10.17
N VAL A 128 -20.33 7.62 9.96
CA VAL A 128 -20.30 8.23 8.63
C VAL A 128 -19.00 7.88 7.94
N TYR A 129 -17.86 8.00 8.63
CA TYR A 129 -16.54 7.67 8.09
C TYR A 129 -16.43 6.18 7.71
N ALA A 130 -17.01 5.28 8.50
CA ALA A 130 -17.08 3.85 8.17
C ALA A 130 -17.81 3.58 6.85
N ARG A 131 -18.88 4.33 6.53
CA ARG A 131 -19.57 4.22 5.23
C ARG A 131 -18.72 4.76 4.08
N LEU A 132 -17.78 5.64 4.38
CA LEU A 132 -16.80 6.17 3.43
C LEU A 132 -15.54 5.28 3.36
N GLY A 133 -15.56 4.06 3.92
CA GLY A 133 -14.47 3.10 3.80
C GLY A 133 -13.32 3.29 4.80
N PHE A 134 -13.51 4.09 5.85
CA PHE A 134 -12.55 4.18 6.95
C PHE A 134 -12.78 3.04 7.96
N GLU A 135 -11.70 2.42 8.44
CA GLU A 135 -11.72 1.33 9.43
C GLU A 135 -11.01 1.78 10.72
N SER A 136 -11.49 1.32 11.88
CA SER A 136 -10.83 1.60 13.16
C SER A 136 -9.52 0.83 13.30
N ARG A 137 -8.43 1.50 13.72
CA ARG A 137 -7.20 0.80 14.14
C ARG A 137 -7.35 0.38 15.61
N ALA A 138 -6.97 -0.85 15.93
CA ALA A 138 -7.21 -1.43 17.26
C ALA A 138 -6.35 -0.82 18.39
N GLU A 139 -5.28 -0.08 18.04
CA GLU A 139 -4.28 0.44 18.99
C GLU A 139 -4.18 1.98 18.98
N GLU A 140 -4.85 2.65 18.05
CA GLU A 140 -4.82 4.10 17.86
C GLU A 140 -6.27 4.60 17.83
N GLU A 141 -6.58 5.74 18.46
CA GLU A 141 -7.92 6.36 18.46
C GLU A 141 -8.32 6.94 17.08
N ASP A 142 -7.76 6.40 16.00
CA ASP A 142 -7.88 6.89 14.64
C ASP A 142 -8.66 5.91 13.76
N MET A 143 -9.15 6.42 12.64
CA MET A 143 -9.66 5.60 11.55
C MET A 143 -8.80 5.75 10.31
N VAL A 144 -8.61 4.67 9.54
CA VAL A 144 -7.82 4.69 8.31
C VAL A 144 -8.64 4.22 7.13
N ARG A 145 -8.59 4.96 6.03
CA ARG A 145 -9.05 4.47 4.72
C ARG A 145 -7.84 4.15 3.88
N TYR A 146 -7.59 2.87 3.72
CA TYR A 146 -6.61 2.38 2.75
C TYR A 146 -7.16 2.58 1.32
N LEU A 147 -6.35 3.20 0.47
CA LEU A 147 -6.68 3.36 -0.96
C LEU A 147 -6.05 2.25 -1.79
N HIS A 148 -4.97 1.68 -1.27
CA HIS A 148 -4.41 0.40 -1.66
C HIS A 148 -4.42 -0.50 -0.42
N PRO A 149 -4.87 -1.76 -0.50
CA PRO A 149 -4.83 -2.66 0.64
C PRO A 149 -3.41 -2.65 1.22
N PRO A 150 -3.26 -2.51 2.55
CA PRO A 150 -1.94 -2.50 3.16
C PRO A 150 -1.26 -3.82 2.80
N LEU A 151 0.02 -3.76 2.46
CA LEU A 151 0.80 -4.95 2.13
C LEU A 151 0.83 -5.88 3.34
N ARG A 152 0.00 -6.93 3.34
CA ARG A 152 -0.08 -7.89 4.46
C ARG A 152 0.73 -9.14 4.17
N ARG A 153 0.71 -9.61 2.92
CA ARG A 153 1.38 -10.84 2.52
C ARG A 153 2.20 -10.66 1.25
N VAL A 154 3.46 -11.07 1.32
CA VAL A 154 4.36 -11.10 0.15
C VAL A 154 4.63 -12.53 -0.24
N ALA A 155 4.27 -12.91 -1.47
CA ALA A 155 4.77 -14.13 -2.08
C ALA A 155 6.20 -13.91 -2.57
N VAL A 156 7.15 -14.73 -2.08
CA VAL A 156 8.54 -14.67 -2.53
C VAL A 156 8.90 -15.89 -3.37
N TYR A 157 9.30 -15.65 -4.60
CA TYR A 157 9.87 -16.65 -5.50
C TYR A 157 11.39 -16.54 -5.47
N CYS A 158 12.09 -17.63 -5.16
CA CYS A 158 13.55 -17.63 -5.02
C CYS A 158 14.18 -19.00 -5.31
N GLY A 159 15.50 -19.03 -5.50
CA GLY A 159 16.23 -20.26 -5.78
C GLY A 159 16.29 -21.24 -4.59
N SER A 160 16.12 -22.53 -4.87
CA SER A 160 16.45 -23.61 -3.93
C SER A 160 17.96 -23.83 -3.75
N ALA A 161 18.78 -23.18 -4.58
CA ALA A 161 20.23 -23.08 -4.42
C ALA A 161 20.60 -21.70 -3.87
N ALA A 162 21.71 -21.60 -3.13
CA ALA A 162 22.20 -20.34 -2.58
C ALA A 162 22.81 -19.39 -3.65
N GLY A 163 23.09 -19.92 -4.84
CA GLY A 163 23.84 -19.20 -5.88
C GLY A 163 25.35 -19.18 -5.63
N ALA A 164 26.07 -18.40 -6.42
CA ALA A 164 27.53 -18.34 -6.44
C ALA A 164 28.12 -17.14 -5.68
N ARG A 165 27.26 -16.29 -5.11
CA ARG A 165 27.60 -15.03 -4.45
C ARG A 165 26.94 -14.99 -3.08
N ALA A 166 27.64 -14.46 -2.08
CA ALA A 166 27.11 -14.39 -0.71
C ALA A 166 25.96 -13.38 -0.62
N GLU A 167 26.05 -12.31 -1.43
CA GLU A 167 25.12 -11.21 -1.55
C GLU A 167 23.68 -11.69 -1.83
N TYR A 168 23.50 -12.83 -2.49
CA TYR A 168 22.18 -13.42 -2.72
C TYR A 168 21.53 -13.96 -1.44
N VAL A 169 22.33 -14.60 -0.58
CA VAL A 169 21.89 -15.09 0.73
C VAL A 169 21.66 -13.89 1.65
N ASP A 170 22.60 -12.94 1.68
CA ASP A 170 22.50 -11.73 2.50
C ASP A 170 21.20 -10.96 2.20
N ALA A 171 20.86 -10.78 0.92
CA ALA A 171 19.62 -10.13 0.51
C ALA A 171 18.36 -10.92 0.89
N ALA A 172 18.42 -12.26 0.87
CA ALA A 172 17.30 -13.10 1.29
C ALA A 172 17.08 -13.02 2.82
N GLU A 173 18.16 -13.00 3.60
CA GLU A 173 18.11 -12.83 5.05
C GLU A 173 17.61 -11.43 5.44
N GLU A 174 18.13 -10.39 4.78
CA GLU A 174 17.71 -9.01 4.98
C GLU A 174 16.23 -8.82 4.66
N LEU A 175 15.77 -9.33 3.51
CA LEU A 175 14.35 -9.29 3.15
C LEU A 175 13.49 -9.96 4.23
N GLY A 176 13.89 -11.15 4.70
CA GLY A 176 13.16 -11.87 5.74
C GLY A 176 13.06 -11.10 7.05
N ALA A 177 14.16 -10.48 7.50
CA ALA A 177 14.18 -9.65 8.70
C ALA A 177 13.28 -8.41 8.55
N GLN A 178 13.32 -7.75 7.39
CA GLN A 178 12.55 -6.54 7.13
C GLN A 178 11.05 -6.81 6.98
N LEU A 179 10.66 -7.97 6.43
CA LEU A 179 9.26 -8.43 6.40
C LEU A 179 8.73 -8.62 7.83
N ALA A 180 9.48 -9.34 8.67
CA ALA A 180 9.11 -9.56 10.07
C ALA A 180 8.98 -8.24 10.86
N ALA A 181 9.95 -7.34 10.70
CA ALA A 181 9.94 -6.03 11.37
C ALA A 181 8.75 -5.14 10.96
N ARG A 182 8.27 -5.27 9.71
CA ARG A 182 7.09 -4.54 9.20
C ARG A 182 5.76 -5.24 9.49
N GLY A 183 5.77 -6.42 10.10
CA GLY A 183 4.56 -7.21 10.32
C GLY A 183 3.94 -7.77 9.02
N ILE A 184 4.76 -7.93 7.97
CA ILE A 184 4.34 -8.48 6.68
C ILE A 184 4.61 -9.99 6.70
N GLU A 185 3.59 -10.80 6.42
CA GLU A 185 3.72 -12.25 6.41
C GLU A 185 4.37 -12.73 5.10
N LEU A 186 5.30 -13.69 5.23
CA LEU A 186 5.93 -14.35 4.10
C LEU A 186 5.03 -15.49 3.58
N VAL A 187 4.78 -15.52 2.29
CA VAL A 187 4.25 -16.68 1.56
C VAL A 187 5.36 -17.19 0.63
N TYR A 188 5.71 -18.47 0.70
CA TYR A 188 6.76 -19.01 -0.17
C TYR A 188 6.61 -20.53 -0.37
N GLY A 189 7.57 -21.12 -1.08
CA GLY A 189 7.54 -22.53 -1.45
C GLY A 189 7.75 -23.57 -0.33
N GLY A 190 8.03 -23.16 0.91
CA GLY A 190 8.12 -24.06 2.07
C GLY A 190 9.43 -24.84 2.26
N GLY A 191 10.39 -24.71 1.34
CA GLY A 191 11.67 -25.42 1.37
C GLY A 191 12.69 -24.82 2.35
N ASN A 192 13.62 -25.66 2.83
CA ASN A 192 14.67 -25.28 3.81
C ASN A 192 16.09 -25.29 3.22
N VAL A 193 16.22 -25.01 1.93
CA VAL A 193 17.51 -25.08 1.21
C VAL A 193 17.75 -23.80 0.41
N GLY A 194 19.02 -23.46 0.17
CA GLY A 194 19.39 -22.28 -0.61
C GLY A 194 18.78 -20.98 -0.08
N LEU A 195 18.33 -20.11 -0.99
CA LEU A 195 17.72 -18.84 -0.62
C LEU A 195 16.37 -19.01 0.09
N MET A 196 15.63 -20.08 -0.25
CA MET A 196 14.37 -20.42 0.42
C MET A 196 14.58 -20.65 1.92
N GLY A 197 15.63 -21.41 2.28
CA GLY A 197 15.98 -21.68 3.68
C GLY A 197 16.42 -20.43 4.43
N ALA A 198 17.27 -19.61 3.80
CA ALA A 198 17.77 -18.36 4.37
C ALA A 198 16.63 -17.37 4.66
N LEU A 199 15.76 -17.13 3.67
CA LEU A 199 14.59 -16.26 3.79
C LEU A 199 13.62 -16.73 4.87
N GLY A 200 13.21 -18.01 4.81
CA GLY A 200 12.25 -18.58 5.75
C GLY A 200 12.78 -18.58 7.19
N SER A 201 14.08 -18.87 7.37
CA SER A 201 14.72 -18.78 8.68
C SER A 201 14.78 -17.34 9.18
N ALA A 202 15.19 -16.39 8.35
CA ALA A 202 15.28 -14.99 8.75
C ALA A 202 13.93 -14.41 9.21
N VAL A 203 12.83 -14.71 8.51
CA VAL A 203 11.48 -14.29 8.96
C VAL A 203 11.17 -14.85 10.35
N VAL A 204 11.35 -16.16 10.55
CA VAL A 204 11.03 -16.83 11.81
C VAL A 204 11.94 -16.37 12.95
N ASP A 205 13.24 -16.20 12.69
CA ASP A 205 14.24 -15.76 13.66
C ASP A 205 13.99 -14.33 14.15
N HIS A 206 13.32 -13.50 13.35
CA HIS A 206 12.88 -12.15 13.72
C HIS A 206 11.42 -12.09 14.22
N GLY A 207 10.79 -13.24 14.49
CA GLY A 207 9.44 -13.31 15.08
C GLY A 207 8.30 -13.05 14.09
N GLY A 208 8.58 -13.05 12.78
CA GLY A 208 7.57 -12.91 11.73
C GLY A 208 6.78 -14.19 11.45
N VAL A 209 5.78 -14.06 10.59
CA VAL A 209 4.93 -15.18 10.14
C VAL A 209 5.41 -15.67 8.77
N ALA A 210 5.67 -16.97 8.66
CA ALA A 210 6.06 -17.61 7.41
C ALA A 210 5.10 -18.77 7.05
N ILE A 211 4.51 -18.68 5.87
CA ILE A 211 3.55 -19.63 5.30
C ILE A 211 4.23 -20.34 4.12
N GLY A 212 4.50 -21.62 4.27
CA GLY A 212 4.97 -22.47 3.18
C GLY A 212 3.81 -23.11 2.43
N VAL A 213 3.88 -23.17 1.10
CA VAL A 213 2.97 -23.98 0.27
C VAL A 213 3.80 -25.00 -0.50
N MET A 214 3.53 -26.28 -0.27
CA MET A 214 4.35 -27.36 -0.83
C MET A 214 3.46 -28.49 -1.35
N PRO A 215 3.75 -29.07 -2.53
CA PRO A 215 3.02 -30.25 -2.97
C PRO A 215 3.52 -31.50 -2.23
N THR A 216 2.64 -32.46 -2.00
CA THR A 216 2.93 -33.72 -1.28
C THR A 216 4.18 -34.43 -1.79
N GLN A 217 4.45 -34.35 -3.10
CA GLN A 217 5.60 -34.99 -3.75
C GLN A 217 6.96 -34.38 -3.41
N LEU A 218 6.98 -33.14 -2.88
CA LEU A 218 8.20 -32.39 -2.57
C LEU A 218 8.48 -32.30 -1.08
N VAL A 219 7.54 -32.68 -0.20
CA VAL A 219 7.71 -32.66 1.26
C VAL A 219 9.00 -33.36 1.70
N ASP A 220 9.24 -34.57 1.18
CA ASP A 220 10.44 -35.35 1.51
C ASP A 220 11.69 -34.92 0.71
N LYS A 221 11.52 -34.24 -0.44
CA LYS A 221 12.61 -33.95 -1.38
C LYS A 221 13.23 -32.57 -1.19
N GLU A 222 12.42 -31.56 -0.90
CA GLU A 222 12.86 -30.17 -0.73
C GLU A 222 13.13 -29.79 0.72
N MET A 223 13.08 -30.77 1.62
CA MET A 223 13.28 -30.62 3.06
C MET A 223 12.38 -29.51 3.61
N ALA A 224 11.11 -29.84 3.88
CA ALA A 224 10.17 -28.89 4.46
C ALA A 224 10.78 -28.13 5.65
N HIS A 225 10.62 -26.80 5.67
CA HIS A 225 11.19 -25.96 6.71
C HIS A 225 10.49 -26.21 8.05
N PRO A 226 11.20 -26.70 9.08
CA PRO A 226 10.56 -27.27 10.27
C PRO A 226 10.02 -26.22 11.24
N ARG A 227 10.37 -24.94 11.04
CA ARG A 227 10.02 -23.82 11.94
C ARG A 227 8.99 -22.85 11.36
N LEU A 228 8.35 -23.19 10.24
CA LEU A 228 7.33 -22.31 9.65
C LEU A 228 6.12 -22.17 10.56
N SER A 229 5.46 -21.02 10.50
CA SER A 229 4.19 -20.77 11.20
C SER A 229 3.09 -21.69 10.67
N THR A 230 3.05 -21.86 9.35
CA THR A 230 2.12 -22.75 8.66
C THR A 230 2.83 -23.40 7.46
N LEU A 231 2.54 -24.68 7.23
CA LEU A 231 2.88 -25.38 5.99
C LEU A 231 1.60 -25.97 5.39
N GLU A 232 1.15 -25.41 4.28
CA GLU A 232 0.01 -25.92 3.51
C GLU A 232 0.50 -26.96 2.49
N VAL A 233 0.04 -28.20 2.65
CA VAL A 233 0.34 -29.30 1.72
C VAL A 233 -0.78 -29.43 0.68
N VAL A 234 -0.41 -29.42 -0.60
CA VAL A 234 -1.35 -29.48 -1.73
C VAL A 234 -1.04 -30.65 -2.68
N ASP A 235 -1.97 -30.95 -3.59
CA ASP A 235 -1.86 -32.13 -4.44
C ASP A 235 -0.91 -31.97 -5.63
N THR A 236 -0.76 -30.75 -6.17
CA THR A 236 -0.04 -30.51 -7.44
C THR A 236 0.78 -29.22 -7.42
N MET A 237 1.77 -29.12 -8.32
CA MET A 237 2.53 -27.89 -8.55
C MET A 237 1.64 -26.71 -9.01
N ALA A 238 0.60 -26.98 -9.80
CA ALA A 238 -0.34 -25.94 -10.22
C ALA A 238 -1.14 -25.39 -9.03
N ALA A 239 -1.69 -26.29 -8.19
CA ALA A 239 -2.39 -25.91 -6.98
C ALA A 239 -1.48 -25.13 -6.00
N ARG A 240 -0.20 -25.51 -5.91
CA ARG A 240 0.80 -24.82 -5.09
C ARG A 240 0.94 -23.36 -5.52
N LYS A 241 1.17 -23.11 -6.81
CA LYS A 241 1.35 -21.75 -7.33
C LYS A 241 0.07 -20.92 -7.20
N GLN A 242 -1.07 -21.50 -7.57
CA GLN A 242 -2.37 -20.83 -7.40
C GLN A 242 -2.59 -20.43 -5.94
N ARG A 243 -2.29 -21.32 -4.99
CA ARG A 243 -2.47 -21.03 -3.58
C ARG A 243 -1.53 -19.94 -3.07
N MET A 244 -0.28 -19.90 -3.55
CA MET A 244 0.63 -18.81 -3.24
C MET A 244 0.13 -17.47 -3.79
N GLU A 245 -0.41 -17.46 -5.02
CA GLU A 245 -1.03 -16.27 -5.63
C GLU A 245 -2.28 -15.80 -4.86
N ASP A 246 -3.18 -16.73 -4.48
CA ASP A 246 -4.40 -16.43 -3.74
C ASP A 246 -4.12 -15.83 -2.34
N LEU A 247 -2.96 -16.12 -1.77
CA LEU A 247 -2.55 -15.65 -0.45
C LEU A 247 -1.84 -14.30 -0.50
N ALA A 248 -1.32 -13.87 -1.64
CA ALA A 248 -0.37 -12.78 -1.72
C ALA A 248 -1.01 -11.46 -2.16
N ASP A 249 -0.50 -10.35 -1.61
CA ASP A 249 -0.81 -8.98 -2.02
C ASP A 249 0.33 -8.38 -2.88
N CYS A 250 1.47 -9.06 -2.98
CA CYS A 250 2.66 -8.68 -3.73
C CYS A 250 3.50 -9.91 -4.08
N PHE A 251 4.21 -9.85 -5.20
CA PHE A 251 5.17 -10.87 -5.63
C PHE A 251 6.58 -10.28 -5.67
N VAL A 252 7.50 -10.84 -4.87
CA VAL A 252 8.92 -10.46 -4.88
C VAL A 252 9.74 -11.63 -5.42
N VAL A 253 10.69 -11.32 -6.29
CA VAL A 253 11.52 -12.30 -6.97
C VAL A 253 12.98 -12.05 -6.62
N LEU A 254 13.53 -12.93 -5.79
CA LEU A 254 14.96 -13.04 -5.50
C LEU A 254 15.67 -13.85 -6.60
N PRO A 255 17.01 -13.81 -6.71
CA PRO A 255 17.76 -14.63 -7.66
C PRO A 255 17.36 -16.11 -7.62
N GLY A 256 17.25 -16.72 -8.79
CA GLY A 256 16.70 -18.06 -8.90
C GLY A 256 16.88 -18.72 -10.25
N GLY A 257 16.40 -19.95 -10.35
CA GLY A 257 16.49 -20.76 -11.56
C GLY A 257 15.21 -20.72 -12.39
N VAL A 258 15.06 -21.71 -13.28
CA VAL A 258 13.88 -21.84 -14.14
C VAL A 258 12.58 -21.95 -13.35
N GLY A 259 12.59 -22.64 -12.19
CA GLY A 259 11.40 -22.72 -11.32
C GLY A 259 10.93 -21.35 -10.84
N THR A 260 11.86 -20.51 -10.40
CA THR A 260 11.59 -19.11 -9.98
C THR A 260 11.01 -18.29 -11.13
N LEU A 261 11.57 -18.44 -12.34
CA LEU A 261 11.04 -17.75 -13.53
C LEU A 261 9.65 -18.26 -13.93
N GLU A 262 9.39 -19.54 -13.77
CA GLU A 262 8.09 -20.16 -14.06
C GLU A 262 6.98 -19.59 -13.16
N GLU A 263 7.27 -19.46 -11.86
CA GLU A 263 6.37 -18.83 -10.88
C GLU A 263 6.18 -17.33 -11.16
N LEU A 264 7.26 -16.60 -11.42
CA LEU A 264 7.22 -15.20 -11.83
C LEU A 264 6.32 -15.00 -13.05
N PHE A 265 6.53 -15.76 -14.12
CA PHE A 265 5.78 -15.56 -15.37
C PHE A 265 4.31 -15.96 -15.24
N GLN A 266 3.98 -16.88 -14.34
CA GLN A 266 2.58 -17.17 -13.99
C GLN A 266 1.92 -15.95 -13.35
N ALA A 267 2.52 -15.38 -12.30
CA ALA A 267 2.01 -14.17 -11.65
C ALA A 267 1.97 -12.98 -12.63
N PHE A 268 2.99 -12.82 -13.47
CA PHE A 268 3.03 -11.72 -14.44
C PHE A 268 1.94 -11.85 -15.51
N THR A 269 1.64 -13.07 -15.95
CA THR A 269 0.50 -13.32 -16.85
C THR A 269 -0.83 -13.08 -16.14
N GLY A 270 -0.93 -13.45 -14.85
CA GLY A 270 -2.08 -13.16 -14.00
C GLY A 270 -2.41 -11.67 -13.92
N GLN A 271 -1.39 -10.82 -13.72
CA GLN A 271 -1.53 -9.36 -13.70
C GLN A 271 -2.09 -8.82 -15.03
N GLN A 272 -1.58 -9.32 -16.17
CA GLN A 272 -2.06 -8.88 -17.49
C GLN A 272 -3.51 -9.29 -17.75
N LEU A 273 -3.91 -10.48 -17.32
CA LEU A 273 -5.24 -11.03 -17.56
C LEU A 273 -6.26 -10.67 -16.47
N ALA A 274 -5.94 -9.69 -15.61
CA ALA A 274 -6.77 -9.25 -14.50
C ALA A 274 -7.12 -10.35 -13.49
N GLY A 275 -6.23 -11.34 -13.31
CA GLY A 275 -6.31 -12.32 -12.22
C GLY A 275 -5.97 -11.71 -10.86
N HIS A 276 -5.15 -10.66 -10.84
CA HIS A 276 -4.87 -9.81 -9.68
C HIS A 276 -4.37 -8.43 -10.15
N ASN A 277 -4.29 -7.47 -9.23
CA ASN A 277 -3.71 -6.13 -9.45
C ASN A 277 -2.50 -5.86 -8.56
N ASN A 278 -1.82 -6.91 -8.12
CA ASN A 278 -0.71 -6.84 -7.17
C ASN A 278 0.62 -6.45 -7.85
N PRO A 279 1.53 -5.75 -7.14
CA PRO A 279 2.89 -5.46 -7.60
C PRO A 279 3.71 -6.73 -7.82
N ILE A 280 4.60 -6.66 -8.80
CA ILE A 280 5.62 -7.66 -9.07
C ILE A 280 6.97 -6.94 -9.03
N ALA A 281 7.89 -7.46 -8.22
CA ALA A 281 9.16 -6.82 -7.96
C ALA A 281 10.33 -7.79 -8.07
N PHE A 282 11.37 -7.37 -8.78
CA PHE A 282 12.68 -7.99 -8.70
C PHE A 282 13.48 -7.35 -7.59
N LEU A 283 14.01 -8.17 -6.68
CA LEU A 283 15.13 -7.76 -5.83
C LEU A 283 16.43 -8.10 -6.59
N ASN A 284 16.92 -7.11 -7.35
CA ASN A 284 17.92 -7.20 -8.40
C ASN A 284 19.36 -7.22 -7.87
N VAL A 285 19.63 -8.12 -6.93
CA VAL A 285 20.93 -8.25 -6.28
C VAL A 285 22.05 -8.43 -7.32
N GLU A 286 23.08 -7.59 -7.25
CA GLU A 286 24.22 -7.61 -8.17
C GLU A 286 23.83 -7.55 -9.67
N GLY A 287 22.69 -6.93 -9.99
CA GLY A 287 22.18 -6.82 -11.35
C GLY A 287 21.77 -8.15 -11.98
N PHE A 288 21.45 -9.17 -11.16
CA PHE A 288 21.12 -10.53 -11.62
C PHE A 288 20.02 -10.54 -12.68
N TYR A 289 19.01 -9.69 -12.55
CA TYR A 289 17.85 -9.62 -13.44
C TYR A 289 17.99 -8.61 -14.59
N ASN A 290 19.09 -7.83 -14.66
CA ASN A 290 19.32 -6.90 -15.77
C ASN A 290 19.11 -7.52 -17.17
N PRO A 291 19.64 -8.74 -17.47
CA PRO A 291 19.43 -9.35 -18.77
C PRO A 291 17.96 -9.73 -19.03
N LEU A 292 17.22 -10.13 -17.98
CA LEU A 292 15.81 -10.49 -18.10
C LEU A 292 14.96 -9.24 -18.34
N VAL A 293 15.19 -8.17 -17.57
CA VAL A 293 14.50 -6.88 -17.75
C VAL A 293 14.73 -6.34 -19.16
N ALA A 294 15.97 -6.39 -19.67
CA ALA A 294 16.27 -6.01 -21.05
C ALA A 294 15.53 -6.88 -22.08
N CYS A 295 15.37 -8.19 -21.81
CA CYS A 295 14.61 -9.08 -22.66
C CYS A 295 13.11 -8.73 -22.68
N LEU A 296 12.53 -8.41 -21.52
CA LEU A 296 11.12 -7.98 -21.41
C LEU A 296 10.88 -6.63 -22.10
N ALA A 297 11.78 -5.67 -21.93
CA ALA A 297 11.74 -4.40 -22.64
C ALA A 297 11.75 -4.63 -24.16
N ARG A 298 12.61 -5.53 -24.65
CA ARG A 298 12.63 -5.90 -26.06
C ARG A 298 11.32 -6.53 -26.55
N MET A 299 10.66 -7.34 -25.72
CA MET A 299 9.33 -7.90 -26.05
C MET A 299 8.28 -6.79 -26.17
N ALA A 300 8.36 -5.74 -25.35
CA ALA A 300 7.46 -4.59 -25.45
C ALA A 300 7.73 -3.74 -26.69
N GLU A 301 9.00 -3.44 -26.98
CA GLU A 301 9.43 -2.74 -28.22
C GLU A 301 8.90 -3.43 -29.49
N GLU A 302 8.91 -4.77 -29.51
CA GLU A 302 8.44 -5.57 -30.63
C GLU A 302 6.93 -5.84 -30.60
N GLY A 303 6.19 -5.28 -29.63
CA GLY A 303 4.73 -5.32 -29.55
C GLY A 303 4.12 -6.59 -28.98
N PHE A 304 4.91 -7.44 -28.30
CA PHE A 304 4.41 -8.65 -27.64
C PHE A 304 3.88 -8.39 -26.22
N ILE A 305 4.30 -7.29 -25.58
CA ILE A 305 3.86 -6.84 -24.27
C ILE A 305 3.52 -5.35 -24.37
N GLN A 306 2.52 -4.86 -23.63
CA GLN A 306 2.24 -3.41 -23.57
C GLN A 306 3.21 -2.74 -22.60
N ASP A 307 3.75 -1.57 -22.96
CA ASP A 307 4.75 -0.83 -22.17
C ASP A 307 4.34 -0.64 -20.71
N LYS A 308 3.06 -0.34 -20.45
CA LYS A 308 2.53 -0.16 -19.10
C LYS A 308 2.82 -1.30 -18.13
N TYR A 309 2.95 -2.54 -18.61
CA TYR A 309 3.29 -3.69 -17.76
C TYR A 309 4.78 -3.78 -17.46
N ILE A 310 5.63 -3.29 -18.36
CA ILE A 310 7.07 -3.17 -18.13
C ILE A 310 7.33 -1.98 -17.19
N ASP A 311 6.65 -0.86 -17.40
CA ASP A 311 6.77 0.34 -16.57
C ASP A 311 6.32 0.10 -15.12
N ALA A 312 5.33 -0.80 -14.93
CA ALA A 312 4.85 -1.19 -13.61
C ALA A 312 5.68 -2.29 -12.94
N LEU A 313 6.71 -2.84 -13.59
CA LEU A 313 7.58 -3.84 -12.97
C LEU A 313 8.59 -3.14 -12.05
N ILE A 314 8.60 -3.50 -10.77
CA ILE A 314 9.57 -2.95 -9.82
C ILE A 314 10.91 -3.66 -10.04
N VAL A 315 11.99 -2.88 -10.15
CA VAL A 315 13.36 -3.39 -10.18
C VAL A 315 14.11 -2.65 -9.08
N ALA A 316 14.28 -3.30 -7.94
CA ALA A 316 14.89 -2.72 -6.77
C ALA A 316 16.28 -3.31 -6.53
N ASP A 317 17.28 -2.46 -6.32
CA ASP A 317 18.67 -2.91 -6.15
C ASP A 317 18.99 -3.23 -4.68
N SER A 318 18.08 -2.93 -3.75
CA SER A 318 18.18 -3.23 -2.31
C SER A 318 16.82 -3.47 -1.67
N VAL A 319 16.79 -3.99 -0.44
CA VAL A 319 15.54 -4.24 0.30
C VAL A 319 14.84 -2.93 0.69
N ASP A 320 15.58 -1.89 1.04
CA ASP A 320 14.99 -0.58 1.34
C ASP A 320 14.35 0.04 0.09
N ASP A 321 15.07 0.03 -1.03
CA ASP A 321 14.57 0.48 -2.34
C ASP A 321 13.31 -0.29 -2.78
N LEU A 322 13.26 -1.60 -2.50
CA LEU A 322 12.08 -2.43 -2.76
C LEU A 322 10.85 -1.88 -2.03
N PHE A 323 10.95 -1.58 -0.73
CA PHE A 323 9.82 -1.06 0.03
C PHE A 323 9.44 0.37 -0.38
N GLU A 324 10.42 1.24 -0.68
CA GLU A 324 10.15 2.59 -1.20
C GLU A 324 9.37 2.55 -2.53
N GLN A 325 9.76 1.66 -3.45
CA GLN A 325 9.06 1.49 -4.72
C GLN A 325 7.67 0.86 -4.52
N LEU A 326 7.52 -0.10 -3.60
CA LEU A 326 6.21 -0.70 -3.28
C LEU A 326 5.22 0.34 -2.74
N ASP A 327 5.67 1.27 -1.89
CA ASP A 327 4.82 2.32 -1.30
C ASP A 327 4.25 3.28 -2.35
N THR A 328 4.98 3.48 -3.46
CA THR A 328 4.60 4.39 -4.54
C THR A 328 4.09 3.67 -5.79
N TRP A 329 3.99 2.34 -5.75
CA TRP A 329 3.61 1.54 -6.89
C TRP A 329 2.14 1.72 -7.29
N ARG A 330 1.86 1.59 -8.59
CA ARG A 330 0.50 1.66 -9.16
C ARG A 330 0.25 0.50 -10.10
N ALA A 331 -0.96 -0.04 -10.03
CA ALA A 331 -1.38 -1.08 -10.95
C ALA A 331 -1.47 -0.54 -12.39
N PRO A 332 -0.97 -1.28 -13.39
CA PRO A 332 -1.02 -0.87 -14.81
C PRO A 332 -2.44 -0.96 -15.42
N GLY A 333 -3.41 -1.45 -14.66
CA GLY A 333 -4.78 -1.72 -15.12
C GLY A 333 -4.87 -2.91 -16.08
N PRO A 334 -6.10 -3.29 -16.50
CA PRO A 334 -6.35 -4.50 -17.28
C PRO A 334 -5.79 -4.40 -18.71
N LYS A 335 -5.51 -5.54 -19.35
CA LYS A 335 -4.99 -5.59 -20.74
C LYS A 335 -5.99 -5.08 -21.76
N TRP A 336 -7.27 -5.28 -21.46
CA TRP A 336 -8.40 -4.78 -22.22
C TRP A 336 -9.21 -3.86 -21.30
N GLY A 337 -9.18 -2.57 -21.58
CA GLY A 337 -10.02 -1.55 -20.96
C GLY A 337 -10.49 -0.59 -22.06
N ASP A 338 -11.68 -0.01 -21.88
CA ASP A 338 -12.29 0.86 -22.90
C ASP A 338 -11.37 2.04 -23.21
N ALA A 339 -11.21 2.30 -24.52
CA ALA A 339 -10.46 3.43 -25.07
C ALA A 339 -11.14 4.78 -24.79
#